data_AF-A0A5C6AY17-F1
#
_entry.id   AF-A0A5C6AY17-F1
#
_cell.length_a   1.000
_cell.length_b   1.000
_cell.length_c   1.000
_cell.angle_alpha   90.00
_cell.angle_beta   90.00
_cell.angle_gamma   90.00
#
_symmetry.space_group_name_H-M   'P 1'
#
loop_
_entity.id
_entity.type
_entity.pdbx_description
1 polymer ?
#
loop_
_entity_poly.entity_id
_entity_poly.type
_entity_poly.pdbx_seq_one_letter_code
_entity_poly.pdbx_strand_id
1 'polypeptide(L)'
;MSIVRTAFALLLLFSGLASAATADQPVEVELKSWNQAERSVELIFRGERRTIPLADNVRVIVNGEDANLSTMPANRPASVVFDKATAAITSIEIVSVKDKPAAMAALNRSGAHIRRDASGNVVEVTSRMVKDRSKMTDAWLASVDWQGLPYVTVVGLNFTPVTDAGLRHLEKVQRLQDLSERGEDYQQEF
;
A
#
# COMPACT_ATOMS: atom_id res chain seq x y z
N MET A 1 14.07 21.60 25.09
CA MET A 1 12.92 20.70 24.86
C MET A 1 13.40 19.26 24.68
N SER A 2 14.14 18.70 25.65
CA SER A 2 14.73 17.35 25.55
C SER A 2 14.16 16.35 26.56
N ILE A 3 13.45 16.83 27.58
CA ILE A 3 12.96 16.02 28.70
C ILE A 3 11.79 15.11 28.29
N VAL A 4 10.99 15.52 27.29
CA VAL A 4 9.83 14.74 26.81
C VAL A 4 10.25 13.52 25.98
N ARG A 5 11.37 13.60 25.24
CA ARG A 5 11.86 12.47 24.43
C ARG A 5 12.45 11.35 25.29
N THR A 6 13.16 11.70 26.36
CA THR A 6 13.79 10.71 27.27
C THR A 6 12.77 9.90 28.07
N ALA A 7 11.67 10.53 28.50
CA ALA A 7 10.60 9.83 29.23
C ALA A 7 9.82 8.85 28.34
N PHE A 8 9.69 9.15 27.04
CA PHE A 8 8.95 8.32 26.09
C PHE A 8 9.71 7.03 25.70
N ALA A 9 11.03 7.11 25.56
CA ALA A 9 11.89 5.97 25.30
C ALA A 9 11.87 4.96 26.47
N LEU A 10 11.80 5.47 27.71
CA LEU A 10 11.74 4.63 28.91
C LEU A 10 10.42 3.83 29.00
N LEU A 11 9.29 4.42 28.57
CA LEU A 11 7.98 3.74 28.61
C LEU A 11 7.88 2.54 27.64
N LEU A 12 8.63 2.59 26.52
CA LEU A 12 8.67 1.50 25.51
C LEU A 12 9.56 0.32 25.92
N LEU A 13 10.55 0.57 26.78
CA LEU A 13 11.37 -0.49 27.38
C LEU A 13 10.54 -1.30 28.40
N PHE A 14 9.62 -0.66 29.12
CA PHE A 14 8.73 -1.34 30.08
C PHE A 14 7.57 -2.11 29.42
N SER A 15 7.17 -1.77 28.19
CA SER A 15 6.11 -2.50 27.46
C SER A 15 6.62 -3.71 26.66
N GLY A 16 7.93 -3.99 26.71
CA GLY A 16 8.57 -5.12 26.03
C GLY A 16 8.79 -4.93 24.51
N LEU A 17 8.34 -3.81 23.94
CA LEU A 17 8.39 -3.52 22.50
C LEU A 17 9.84 -3.42 21.99
N ALA A 18 10.66 -2.62 22.66
CA ALA A 18 12.05 -2.38 22.26
C ALA A 18 13.00 -3.53 22.66
N SER A 19 12.61 -4.35 23.64
CA SER A 19 13.48 -5.43 24.14
C SER A 19 13.55 -6.64 23.20
N ALA A 20 12.51 -6.87 22.39
CA ALA A 20 12.40 -8.04 21.52
C ALA A 20 12.78 -7.74 20.05
N ALA A 21 12.68 -6.48 19.62
CA ALA A 21 12.86 -6.11 18.23
C ALA A 21 14.34 -5.93 17.87
N THR A 22 14.88 -6.82 17.03
CA THR A 22 16.23 -6.71 16.46
C THR A 22 16.18 -6.95 14.95
N ALA A 23 17.29 -6.75 14.25
CA ALA A 23 17.35 -7.06 12.82
C ALA A 23 16.98 -8.54 12.53
N ASP A 24 17.31 -9.45 13.43
CA ASP A 24 17.00 -10.88 13.28
C ASP A 24 15.59 -11.26 13.74
N GLN A 25 14.93 -10.37 14.49
CA GLN A 25 13.57 -10.55 15.02
C GLN A 25 12.82 -9.22 14.99
N PRO A 26 12.30 -8.80 13.82
CA PRO A 26 11.51 -7.58 13.73
C PRO A 26 10.17 -7.73 14.44
N VAL A 27 9.58 -6.61 14.84
CA VAL A 27 8.27 -6.57 15.49
C VAL A 27 7.21 -6.17 14.49
N GLU A 28 6.17 -6.99 14.38
CA GLU A 28 4.99 -6.70 13.57
C GLU A 28 4.10 -5.65 14.24
N VAL A 29 3.75 -4.62 13.48
CA VAL A 29 2.87 -3.51 13.89
C VAL A 29 1.90 -3.17 12.79
N GLU A 30 0.83 -2.46 13.13
CA GLU A 30 0.01 -1.78 12.13
C GLU A 30 0.43 -0.32 12.03
N LEU A 31 1.09 0.06 10.95
CA LEU A 31 1.45 1.44 10.65
C LEU A 31 0.19 2.25 10.33
N LYS A 32 -0.05 3.35 11.05
CA LYS A 32 -1.22 4.23 10.83
C LYS A 32 -0.85 5.50 10.08
N SER A 33 0.20 6.19 10.49
CA SER A 33 0.63 7.44 9.87
C SER A 33 2.11 7.72 10.16
N TRP A 34 2.68 8.74 9.53
CA TRP A 34 4.04 9.20 9.79
C TRP A 34 4.16 10.72 9.61
N ASN A 35 5.13 11.33 10.28
CA ASN A 35 5.43 12.75 10.19
C ASN A 35 6.94 12.95 9.94
N GLN A 36 7.28 13.48 8.76
CA GLN A 36 8.67 13.71 8.37
C GLN A 36 9.33 14.87 9.14
N ALA A 37 8.58 15.94 9.43
CA ALA A 37 9.12 17.09 10.16
C ALA A 37 9.42 16.73 11.62
N GLU A 38 8.55 15.93 12.23
CA GLU A 38 8.71 15.47 13.62
C GLU A 38 9.58 14.21 13.75
N ARG A 39 9.90 13.57 12.61
CA ARG A 39 10.58 12.28 12.54
C ARG A 39 9.92 11.24 13.43
N SER A 40 8.64 11.01 13.22
CA SER A 40 7.84 10.09 14.03
C SER A 40 6.90 9.23 13.18
N VAL A 41 6.55 8.08 13.73
CA VAL A 41 5.59 7.14 13.16
C VAL A 41 4.52 6.85 14.19
N GLU A 42 3.28 6.83 13.73
CA GLU A 42 2.16 6.36 14.51
C GLU A 42 1.81 4.94 14.11
N LEU A 43 1.76 4.04 15.08
CA LEU A 43 1.51 2.62 14.87
C LEU A 43 0.54 2.06 15.92
N ILE A 44 -0.06 0.91 15.63
CA ILE A 44 -0.75 0.08 16.61
C ILE A 44 0.08 -1.16 16.89
N PHE A 45 0.30 -1.45 18.16
CA PHE A 45 0.88 -2.70 18.63
C PHE A 45 0.06 -3.26 19.78
N ARG A 46 -0.33 -4.54 19.70
CA ARG A 46 -1.19 -5.20 20.70
C ARG A 46 -2.45 -4.40 21.05
N GLY A 47 -3.06 -3.75 20.06
CA GLY A 47 -4.26 -2.94 20.21
C GLY A 47 -4.03 -1.51 20.72
N GLU A 48 -2.80 -1.15 21.07
CA GLU A 48 -2.48 0.19 21.56
C GLU A 48 -1.85 1.05 20.47
N ARG A 49 -2.41 2.25 20.28
CA ARG A 49 -1.87 3.26 19.37
C ARG A 49 -0.73 4.03 20.04
N ARG A 50 0.41 4.14 19.38
CA ARG A 50 1.63 4.74 19.90
C ARG A 50 2.30 5.59 18.82
N THR A 51 2.90 6.70 19.24
CA THR A 51 3.77 7.53 18.39
C THR A 51 5.23 7.29 18.77
N ILE A 52 6.02 6.81 17.83
CA ILE A 52 7.40 6.38 18.05
C ILE A 52 8.35 7.26 17.24
N PRO A 53 9.46 7.74 17.81
CA PRO A 53 10.46 8.49 17.05
C PRO A 53 11.22 7.59 16.07
N LEU A 54 11.67 8.19 14.97
CA LEU A 54 12.55 7.58 13.98
C LEU A 54 14.00 7.97 14.28
N ALA A 55 14.92 7.00 14.17
CA ALA A 55 16.35 7.27 14.21
C ALA A 55 16.75 8.17 13.02
N ASP A 56 17.83 8.94 13.16
CA ASP A 56 18.30 9.87 12.12
C ASP A 56 18.61 9.15 10.79
N ASN A 57 19.12 7.92 10.88
CA ASN A 57 19.46 7.04 9.77
C ASN A 57 18.45 5.90 9.55
N VAL A 58 17.18 6.11 9.89
CA VAL A 58 16.13 5.10 9.67
C VAL A 58 16.15 4.60 8.21
N ARG A 59 16.15 3.27 8.03
CA ARG A 59 15.92 2.65 6.73
C ARG A 59 14.44 2.38 6.55
N VAL A 60 13.91 2.78 5.40
CA VAL A 60 12.55 2.45 5.00
C VAL A 60 12.65 1.54 3.79
N ILE A 61 12.12 0.34 3.92
CA ILE A 61 12.12 -0.68 2.89
C ILE A 61 10.67 -0.92 2.50
N VAL A 62 10.38 -0.80 1.22
CA VAL A 62 9.07 -1.10 0.67
C VAL A 62 9.24 -2.17 -0.39
N ASN A 63 8.67 -3.35 -0.17
CA ASN A 63 8.79 -4.50 -1.09
C ASN A 63 10.23 -4.94 -1.37
N GLY A 64 11.10 -4.86 -0.35
CA GLY A 64 12.51 -5.22 -0.47
C GLY A 64 13.39 -4.15 -1.14
N GLU A 65 12.83 -2.99 -1.50
CA GLU A 65 13.57 -1.87 -2.08
C GLU A 65 13.67 -0.69 -1.10
N ASP A 66 14.79 0.03 -1.12
CA ASP A 66 14.94 1.26 -0.34
C ASP A 66 13.94 2.34 -0.80
N ALA A 67 13.27 2.95 0.16
CA ALA A 67 12.23 3.95 -0.07
C ALA A 67 12.45 5.21 0.78
N ASN A 68 11.80 6.31 0.38
CA ASN A 68 11.79 7.53 1.16
C ASN A 68 10.63 7.50 2.18
N LEU A 69 10.85 8.05 3.37
CA LEU A 69 9.79 8.26 4.37
C LEU A 69 8.60 9.04 3.78
N SER A 70 8.86 10.02 2.90
CA SER A 70 7.83 10.82 2.25
C SER A 70 6.88 10.02 1.35
N THR A 71 7.34 8.86 0.90
CA THR A 71 6.59 7.92 0.05
C THR A 71 6.06 6.73 0.85
N MET A 72 6.25 6.72 2.16
CA MET A 72 5.93 5.58 2.98
C MET A 72 4.41 5.38 3.05
N PRO A 73 3.91 4.19 2.72
CA PRO A 73 2.49 3.95 2.77
C PRO A 73 1.94 3.93 4.21
N ALA A 74 0.66 4.29 4.38
CA ALA A 74 -0.04 4.33 5.67
C ALA A 74 -1.13 3.24 5.80
N ASN A 75 -1.66 3.08 7.02
CA ASN A 75 -2.77 2.18 7.39
C ASN A 75 -2.57 0.72 6.94
N ARG A 76 -1.47 0.09 7.33
CA ARG A 76 -1.15 -1.29 6.93
C ARG A 76 -0.15 -1.97 7.86
N PRO A 77 -0.04 -3.30 7.80
CA PRO A 77 1.02 -4.03 8.50
C PRO A 77 2.42 -3.56 8.09
N ALA A 78 3.33 -3.55 9.05
CA ALA A 78 4.74 -3.26 8.86
C ALA A 78 5.57 -4.03 9.89
N SER A 79 6.78 -4.41 9.50
CA SER A 79 7.78 -4.99 10.39
C SER A 79 8.76 -3.88 10.78
N VAL A 80 8.95 -3.65 12.07
CA VAL A 80 9.81 -2.57 12.57
C VAL A 80 10.93 -3.09 13.45
N VAL A 81 12.10 -2.47 13.32
CA VAL A 81 13.28 -2.71 14.16
C VAL A 81 13.55 -1.45 14.95
N PHE A 82 13.91 -1.62 16.22
CA PHE A 82 14.16 -0.52 17.14
C PHE A 82 15.62 -0.52 17.59
N ASP A 83 16.13 0.67 17.87
CA ASP A 83 17.35 0.83 18.64
C ASP A 83 17.06 0.62 20.13
N LYS A 84 17.80 -0.28 20.77
CA LYS A 84 17.57 -0.64 22.18
C LYS A 84 17.86 0.49 23.16
N ALA A 85 18.78 1.39 22.84
CA ALA A 85 19.20 2.46 23.74
C ALA A 85 18.25 3.67 23.70
N THR A 86 17.71 3.97 22.52
CA THR A 86 16.90 5.17 22.27
C THR A 86 15.41 4.86 22.08
N ALA A 87 15.04 3.59 21.91
CA ALA A 87 13.72 3.12 21.53
C ALA A 87 13.19 3.74 20.22
N ALA A 88 14.07 4.34 19.41
CA ALA A 88 13.71 4.87 18.10
C ALA A 88 13.67 3.75 17.06
N ILE A 89 12.79 3.88 16.08
CA ILE A 89 12.73 2.93 14.95
C ILE A 89 13.91 3.18 14.03
N THR A 90 14.68 2.12 13.75
CA THR A 90 15.86 2.14 12.87
C THR A 90 15.59 1.50 11.51
N SER A 91 14.61 0.60 11.43
CA SER A 91 14.16 0.02 10.17
C SER A 91 12.65 -0.11 10.17
N ILE A 92 12.04 0.23 9.05
CA ILE A 92 10.64 -0.05 8.75
C ILE A 92 10.63 -0.83 7.46
N GLU A 93 10.13 -2.05 7.50
CA GLU A 93 9.84 -2.84 6.32
C GLU A 93 8.34 -2.92 6.14
N ILE A 94 7.89 -2.55 4.95
CA ILE A 94 6.49 -2.60 4.57
C ILE A 94 6.40 -3.45 3.32
N VAL A 95 5.64 -4.53 3.41
CA VAL A 95 5.14 -5.18 2.22
C VAL A 95 3.98 -4.32 1.71
N SER A 96 4.32 -3.35 0.88
CA SER A 96 3.32 -2.54 0.19
C SER A 96 2.80 -3.32 -0.99
N VAL A 97 1.57 -3.03 -1.33
CA VAL A 97 0.99 -3.22 -2.64
C VAL A 97 2.01 -3.38 -3.78
N LYS A 98 2.04 -4.54 -4.46
CA LYS A 98 2.98 -4.80 -5.58
C LYS A 98 2.62 -4.03 -6.85
N ASP A 99 1.62 -3.15 -6.79
CA ASP A 99 1.18 -2.34 -7.91
C ASP A 99 2.24 -1.29 -8.27
N LYS A 100 2.67 -1.28 -9.53
CA LYS A 100 3.64 -0.31 -10.01
C LYS A 100 3.02 1.09 -10.14
N PRO A 101 3.71 2.16 -9.71
CA PRO A 101 3.20 3.53 -9.82
C PRO A 101 2.81 3.95 -11.24
N ALA A 102 3.54 3.48 -12.26
CA ALA A 102 3.23 3.78 -13.65
C ALA A 102 1.89 3.17 -14.11
N ALA A 103 1.60 1.93 -13.70
CA ALA A 103 0.32 1.28 -13.97
C ALA A 103 -0.83 2.05 -13.29
N MET A 104 -0.61 2.46 -12.04
CA MET A 104 -1.55 3.26 -11.28
C MET A 104 -1.86 4.61 -11.92
N ALA A 105 -0.85 5.30 -12.45
CA ALA A 105 -1.04 6.58 -13.14
C ALA A 105 -1.95 6.43 -14.39
N ALA A 106 -1.79 5.34 -15.14
CA ALA A 106 -2.65 5.04 -16.29
C ALA A 106 -4.11 4.75 -15.88
N LEU A 107 -4.33 3.99 -14.81
CA LEU A 107 -5.67 3.75 -14.26
C LEU A 107 -6.33 5.07 -13.80
N ASN A 108 -5.60 5.89 -13.04
CA ASN A 108 -6.12 7.15 -12.51
C ASN A 108 -6.50 8.16 -13.62
N ARG A 109 -5.75 8.19 -14.74
CA ARG A 109 -6.06 9.07 -15.89
C ARG A 109 -7.39 8.78 -16.56
N SER A 110 -7.85 7.53 -16.50
CA SER A 110 -9.16 7.14 -17.05
C SER A 110 -10.33 7.45 -16.12
N GLY A 111 -10.05 7.74 -14.84
CA GLY A 111 -11.07 7.84 -13.81
C GLY A 111 -11.70 6.50 -13.46
N ALA A 112 -11.11 5.37 -13.88
CA ALA A 112 -11.57 4.03 -13.52
C ALA A 112 -11.81 3.90 -12.02
N HIS A 113 -12.88 3.21 -11.65
CA HIS A 113 -13.12 2.84 -10.27
C HIS A 113 -12.15 1.70 -9.89
N ILE A 114 -11.44 1.88 -8.78
CA ILE A 114 -10.39 0.96 -8.34
C ILE A 114 -10.75 0.48 -6.95
N ARG A 115 -11.02 -0.82 -6.80
CA ARG A 115 -11.14 -1.45 -5.49
C ARG A 115 -9.81 -2.08 -5.11
N ARG A 116 -9.47 -1.93 -3.83
CA ARG A 116 -8.24 -2.45 -3.24
C ARG A 116 -8.55 -3.47 -2.15
N ASP A 117 -7.64 -4.41 -1.93
CA ASP A 117 -7.68 -5.28 -0.75
C ASP A 117 -7.21 -4.55 0.51
N ALA A 118 -7.22 -5.24 1.66
CA ALA A 118 -6.76 -4.71 2.95
C ALA A 118 -5.26 -4.34 2.96
N SER A 119 -4.46 -4.93 2.07
CA SER A 119 -3.04 -4.60 1.89
C SER A 119 -2.84 -3.39 0.96
N GLY A 120 -3.91 -2.96 0.30
CA GLY A 120 -3.97 -1.85 -0.65
C GLY A 120 -3.78 -2.26 -2.12
N ASN A 121 -3.63 -3.55 -2.44
CA ASN A 121 -3.42 -4.00 -3.82
C ASN A 121 -4.67 -3.76 -4.65
N VAL A 122 -4.50 -3.30 -5.88
CA VAL A 122 -5.56 -3.29 -6.86
C VAL A 122 -5.95 -4.73 -7.13
N VAL A 123 -7.18 -5.05 -6.74
CA VAL A 123 -7.82 -6.34 -6.99
C VAL A 123 -8.91 -6.21 -8.05
N GLU A 124 -9.42 -5.01 -8.28
CA GLU A 124 -10.47 -4.77 -9.26
C GLU A 124 -10.36 -3.38 -9.90
N VAL A 125 -10.55 -3.34 -11.22
CA VAL A 125 -10.59 -2.13 -12.04
C VAL A 125 -11.88 -2.12 -12.85
N THR A 126 -12.76 -1.13 -12.66
CA THR A 126 -14.05 -1.08 -13.37
C THR A 126 -14.41 0.28 -13.94
N SER A 127 -15.21 0.26 -15.01
CA SER A 127 -15.81 1.43 -15.64
C SER A 127 -17.15 1.87 -14.99
N ARG A 128 -17.64 1.12 -13.99
CA ARG A 128 -19.04 1.16 -13.53
C ARG A 128 -19.47 2.50 -12.92
N MET A 129 -18.52 3.29 -12.42
CA MET A 129 -18.76 4.60 -11.81
C MET A 129 -18.05 5.74 -12.55
N VAL A 130 -17.61 5.50 -13.78
CA VAL A 130 -16.89 6.49 -14.58
C VAL A 130 -17.89 7.39 -15.31
N LYS A 131 -17.84 8.69 -15.01
CA LYS A 131 -18.74 9.70 -15.61
C LYS A 131 -18.57 9.82 -17.13
N ASP A 132 -17.34 9.71 -17.62
CA ASP A 132 -17.00 9.77 -19.04
C ASP A 132 -16.16 8.55 -19.44
N ARG A 133 -16.82 7.54 -20.02
CA ARG A 133 -16.17 6.30 -20.47
C ARG A 133 -15.55 6.43 -21.87
N SER A 134 -15.69 7.57 -22.55
CA SER A 134 -15.16 7.75 -23.91
C SER A 134 -13.64 7.60 -23.98
N LYS A 135 -12.95 7.82 -22.85
CA LYS A 135 -11.49 7.72 -22.72
C LYS A 135 -11.00 6.31 -22.41
N MET A 136 -11.88 5.39 -22.05
CA MET A 136 -11.55 3.99 -21.78
C MET A 136 -11.55 3.22 -23.10
N THR A 137 -10.55 3.49 -23.95
CA THR A 137 -10.40 2.87 -25.28
C THR A 137 -9.34 1.76 -25.26
N ASP A 138 -9.16 1.06 -26.38
CA ASP A 138 -8.04 0.13 -26.58
C ASP A 138 -6.68 0.78 -26.29
N ALA A 139 -6.52 2.06 -26.66
CA ALA A 139 -5.30 2.82 -26.38
C ALA A 139 -5.06 3.04 -24.88
N TRP A 140 -6.14 3.23 -24.10
CA TRP A 140 -6.02 3.28 -22.65
C TRP A 140 -5.61 1.92 -22.07
N LEU A 141 -6.26 0.82 -22.48
CA LEU A 141 -5.88 -0.54 -22.05
C LEU A 141 -4.41 -0.85 -22.39
N ALA A 142 -3.94 -0.46 -23.58
CA ALA A 142 -2.56 -0.62 -23.99
C ALA A 142 -1.57 0.21 -23.14
N SER A 143 -2.02 1.34 -22.59
CA SER A 143 -1.18 2.24 -21.78
C SER A 143 -0.97 1.78 -20.33
N VAL A 144 -1.78 0.82 -19.85
CA VAL A 144 -1.69 0.29 -18.48
C VAL A 144 -0.65 -0.85 -18.46
N ASP A 145 0.33 -0.77 -17.56
CA ASP A 145 1.24 -1.90 -17.27
C ASP A 145 0.53 -2.93 -16.38
N TRP A 146 -0.29 -3.77 -17.01
CA TRP A 146 -1.08 -4.83 -16.35
C TRP A 146 -0.23 -5.85 -15.59
N GLN A 147 1.01 -6.10 -16.01
CA GLN A 147 1.94 -6.98 -15.27
C GLN A 147 2.44 -6.32 -13.98
N GLY A 148 2.40 -4.99 -13.94
CA GLY A 148 2.58 -4.19 -12.75
C GLY A 148 1.37 -4.15 -11.83
N LEU A 149 0.28 -4.90 -12.09
CA LEU A 149 -0.90 -5.02 -11.22
C LEU A 149 -1.20 -6.49 -10.92
N PRO A 150 -0.30 -7.20 -10.21
CA PRO A 150 -0.28 -8.65 -10.19
C PRO A 150 -1.41 -9.30 -9.37
N TYR A 151 -2.23 -8.50 -8.69
CA TYR A 151 -3.34 -8.94 -7.86
C TYR A 151 -4.71 -8.64 -8.44
N VAL A 152 -4.79 -8.05 -9.64
CA VAL A 152 -6.06 -7.81 -10.32
C VAL A 152 -6.73 -9.15 -10.63
N THR A 153 -7.93 -9.34 -10.07
CA THR A 153 -8.79 -10.50 -10.33
C THR A 153 -10.01 -10.13 -11.15
N VAL A 154 -10.44 -8.88 -11.13
CA VAL A 154 -11.63 -8.41 -11.85
C VAL A 154 -11.30 -7.20 -12.74
N VAL A 155 -11.66 -7.28 -14.01
CA VAL A 155 -11.66 -6.14 -14.94
C VAL A 155 -13.04 -5.97 -15.55
N GLY A 156 -13.69 -4.85 -15.25
CA GLY A 156 -15.03 -4.53 -15.74
C GLY A 156 -15.01 -3.38 -16.76
N LEU A 157 -15.36 -3.67 -18.01
CA LEU A 157 -15.26 -2.72 -19.14
C LEU A 157 -16.62 -2.37 -19.75
N ASN A 158 -17.68 -2.52 -18.97
CA ASN A 158 -19.06 -2.21 -19.34
C ASN A 158 -19.19 -0.82 -19.99
N PHE A 159 -19.87 -0.77 -21.13
CA PHE A 159 -20.17 0.47 -21.86
C PHE A 159 -18.94 1.34 -22.14
N THR A 160 -17.79 0.73 -22.41
CA THR A 160 -16.57 1.41 -22.85
C THR A 160 -16.36 1.22 -24.37
N PRO A 161 -15.62 2.11 -25.05
CA PRO A 161 -15.19 1.91 -26.43
C PRO A 161 -14.11 0.83 -26.64
N VAL A 162 -13.79 0.01 -25.63
CA VAL A 162 -12.85 -1.11 -25.77
C VAL A 162 -13.42 -2.12 -26.75
N THR A 163 -12.56 -2.64 -27.62
CA THR A 163 -12.84 -3.74 -28.55
C THR A 163 -12.04 -4.99 -28.17
N ASP A 164 -12.31 -6.10 -28.86
CA ASP A 164 -11.55 -7.35 -28.73
C ASP A 164 -10.03 -7.15 -28.92
N ALA A 165 -9.62 -6.16 -29.73
CA ALA A 165 -8.20 -5.83 -29.90
C ALA A 165 -7.58 -5.26 -28.62
N GLY A 166 -8.33 -4.43 -27.90
CA GLY A 166 -7.92 -3.90 -26.60
C GLY A 166 -7.84 -4.98 -25.52
N LEU A 167 -8.79 -5.93 -25.52
CA LEU A 167 -8.84 -7.01 -24.52
C LEU A 167 -7.59 -7.90 -24.53
N ARG A 168 -6.89 -8.02 -25.66
CA ARG A 168 -5.60 -8.76 -25.75
C ARG A 168 -4.54 -8.23 -24.79
N HIS A 169 -4.62 -6.97 -24.38
CA HIS A 169 -3.69 -6.41 -23.38
C HIS A 169 -3.90 -7.00 -21.97
N LEU A 170 -5.09 -7.55 -21.69
CA LEU A 170 -5.44 -8.17 -20.41
C LEU A 170 -4.96 -9.62 -20.30
N GLU A 171 -4.55 -10.27 -21.39
CA GLU A 171 -3.96 -11.62 -21.36
C GLU A 171 -2.71 -11.71 -20.47
N LYS A 172 -2.07 -10.57 -20.22
CA LYS A 172 -0.87 -10.46 -19.37
C LYS A 172 -1.20 -10.34 -17.87
N VAL A 173 -2.47 -10.23 -17.51
CA VAL A 173 -2.93 -10.17 -16.11
C VAL A 173 -2.94 -11.59 -15.56
N GLN A 174 -1.97 -11.91 -14.70
CA GLN A 174 -1.73 -13.28 -14.24
C GLN A 174 -2.86 -13.89 -13.38
N ARG A 175 -3.69 -13.05 -12.76
CA ARG A 175 -4.71 -13.47 -11.79
C ARG A 175 -6.13 -13.11 -12.21
N LEU A 176 -6.34 -12.70 -13.47
CA LEU A 176 -7.66 -12.32 -13.93
C LEU A 176 -8.60 -13.53 -13.88
N GLN A 177 -9.66 -13.41 -13.08
CA GLN A 177 -10.69 -14.43 -12.92
C GLN A 177 -11.95 -14.01 -13.68
N ASP A 178 -12.31 -12.72 -13.56
CA ASP A 178 -13.52 -12.18 -14.14
C ASP A 178 -13.22 -11.02 -15.08
N LEU A 179 -13.58 -11.21 -16.34
CA LEU A 179 -13.69 -10.16 -17.33
C LEU A 179 -15.17 -9.88 -17.58
N SER A 180 -15.69 -8.80 -17.00
CA SER A 180 -17.10 -8.43 -17.15
C SER A 180 -17.28 -7.38 -18.25
N GLU A 181 -17.94 -7.81 -19.32
CA GLU A 181 -18.52 -6.94 -20.36
C GLU A 181 -20.02 -6.68 -20.13
N ARG A 182 -20.64 -7.47 -19.24
CA ARG A 182 -21.99 -7.32 -18.72
C ARG A 182 -21.92 -7.26 -17.20
N GLY A 183 -22.36 -6.13 -16.63
CA GLY A 183 -22.20 -5.84 -15.20
C GLY A 183 -23.01 -6.81 -14.36
N GLU A 184 -22.36 -7.84 -13.83
CA GLU A 184 -22.94 -8.63 -12.75
C GLU A 184 -22.61 -7.95 -11.43
N ASP A 185 -23.66 -7.82 -10.61
CA ASP A 185 -23.58 -7.31 -9.25
C ASP A 185 -22.82 -8.29 -8.36
N TYR A 186 -21.51 -8.11 -8.25
CA TYR A 186 -20.80 -8.53 -7.05
C TYR A 186 -21.28 -7.63 -5.91
N GLN A 187 -22.41 -8.02 -5.30
CA GLN A 187 -22.81 -7.56 -3.98
C GLN A 187 -21.60 -7.78 -3.06
N GLN A 188 -21.19 -6.72 -2.37
CA GLN A 188 -20.13 -6.77 -1.37
C GLN A 188 -20.55 -7.77 -0.29
N GLU A 189 -19.95 -8.95 -0.26
CA GLU A 189 -20.01 -9.82 0.90
C GLU A 189 -18.92 -9.39 1.90
N PHE A 190 -19.44 -8.78 2.98
CA PHE A 190 -18.89 -8.50 4.32
C PHE A 190 -17.87 -7.36 4.51
#